data_AF-A0A7X7BBT3-F1
#
_entry.id   AF-A0A7X7BBT3-F1
#
_cell.length_a   1.000
_cell.length_b   1.000
_cell.length_c   1.000
_cell.angle_alpha   90.00
_cell.angle_beta   90.00
_cell.angle_gamma   90.00
#
_symmetry.space_group_name_H-M   'P 1'
#
loop_
_entity.id
_entity.type
_entity.pdbx_description
1 polymer ?
#
loop_
_entity_poly.entity_id
_entity_poly.type
_entity_poly.pdbx_seq_one_letter_code
_entity_poly.pdbx_strand_id
1 'polypeptide(L)' 'MAARVANKVGLESDPGNYLLMHAMGPNVAGVIGSAVVAGVLYTLCK' A
#
# COMPACT_ATOMS: atom_id res chain seq x y z
N MET A 1 -3.88 -7.32 3.01
CA MET A 1 -4.10 -7.33 1.54
C MET A 1 -4.77 -6.03 1.12
N ALA A 2 -4.04 -4.90 1.03
CA ALA A 2 -4.66 -3.59 0.77
C ALA A 2 -5.02 -3.38 -0.72
N ALA A 3 -4.11 -3.72 -1.64
CA ALA A 3 -4.35 -3.55 -3.09
C ALA A 3 -5.58 -4.33 -3.62
N ARG A 4 -5.88 -5.49 -3.03
CA ARG A 4 -7.09 -6.28 -3.38
C ARG A 4 -8.38 -5.63 -2.91
N VAL A 5 -8.39 -4.99 -1.74
CA VAL A 5 -9.55 -4.24 -1.24
C VAL A 5 -9.78 -3.01 -2.12
N ALA A 6 -8.72 -2.28 -2.46
CA ALA A 6 -8.81 -1.15 -3.38
C ALA A 6 -9.37 -1.56 -4.75
N ASN A 7 -8.94 -2.71 -5.30
CA ASN A 7 -9.49 -3.22 -6.56
C ASN A 7 -10.97 -3.60 -6.45
N LYS A 8 -11.40 -4.19 -5.32
CA LYS A 8 -12.81 -4.53 -5.11
C LYS A 8 -13.70 -3.28 -5.10
N VAL A 9 -13.34 -2.28 -4.31
CA VAL A 9 -14.11 -1.01 -4.23
C VAL A 9 -14.07 -0.24 -5.56
N GLY A 10 -12.93 -0.31 -6.27
CA GLY A 10 -12.80 0.23 -7.62
C GLY A 10 -13.79 -0.38 -8.61
N LEU A 11 -13.91 -1.71 -8.61
CA LEU A 11 -14.87 -2.42 -9.46
C LEU A 11 -16.33 -2.19 -9.06
N GLU A 12 -16.61 -1.96 -7.78
CA GLU A 12 -17.95 -1.56 -7.30
C GLU A 12 -18.33 -0.16 -7.80
N SER A 13 -17.36 0.73 -8.01
CA SER A 13 -17.58 2.10 -8.49
C SER A 13 -17.60 2.19 -10.01
N ASP A 14 -16.70 1.46 -10.68
CA ASP A 14 -16.59 1.34 -12.13
C ASP A 14 -16.13 -0.09 -12.50
N PRO A 15 -17.00 -0.92 -13.09
CA PRO A 15 -16.68 -2.31 -13.45
C PRO A 15 -15.51 -2.46 -14.43
N GLY A 16 -15.13 -1.42 -15.17
CA GLY A 16 -14.00 -1.42 -16.09
C GLY A 16 -12.66 -1.02 -15.46
N ASN A 17 -12.66 -0.59 -14.19
CA ASN A 17 -11.50 0.01 -13.55
C ASN A 17 -10.69 -1.01 -12.73
N TYR A 18 -9.68 -1.60 -13.36
CA TYR A 18 -8.80 -2.61 -12.75
C TYR A 18 -7.60 -1.98 -12.06
N LEU A 19 -7.71 -1.73 -10.75
CA LEU A 19 -6.69 -1.05 -9.98
C LEU A 19 -5.62 -1.98 -9.39
N LEU A 20 -5.82 -3.30 -9.40
CA LEU A 20 -4.91 -4.23 -8.69
C LEU A 20 -3.44 -4.07 -9.10
N MET A 21 -3.16 -4.01 -10.40
CA MET A 21 -1.78 -3.91 -10.90
C MET A 21 -1.14 -2.57 -10.55
N HIS A 22 -1.92 -1.49 -10.49
CA HIS A 22 -1.43 -0.17 -10.13
C HIS A 22 -1.27 -0.02 -8.61
N ALA A 23 -2.25 -0.49 -7.83
CA ALA A 23 -2.29 -0.39 -6.38
C ALA A 23 -1.25 -1.28 -5.66
N MET A 24 -0.65 -2.25 -6.35
CA MET A 24 0.46 -3.04 -5.81
C MET A 24 1.72 -2.20 -5.56
N GLY A 25 1.97 -1.16 -6.35
CA GLY A 25 3.11 -0.24 -6.14
C GLY A 25 3.05 0.46 -4.77
N PRO A 26 1.98 1.23 -4.47
CA PRO A 26 1.78 1.83 -3.15
C PRO A 26 1.76 0.80 -2.00
N ASN A 27 1.21 -0.39 -2.24
CA ASN A 27 1.18 -1.45 -1.23
C ASN A 27 2.61 -1.92 -0.85
N VAL A 28 3.54 -2.00 -1.79
CA VAL A 28 4.95 -2.33 -1.50
C VAL A 28 5.70 -1.13 -0.90
N ALA A 29 5.42 0.09 -1.39
CA ALA A 29 6.01 1.31 -0.85
C ALA A 29 5.68 1.50 0.65
N GLY A 30 4.47 1.18 1.09
CA GLY A 30 4.08 1.24 2.49
C GLY A 30 4.86 0.28 3.40
N VAL A 31 5.22 -0.91 2.90
CA VAL A 31 6.05 -1.87 3.65
C VAL A 31 7.47 -1.34 3.83
N ILE A 32 8.05 -0.80 2.75
CA ILE A 32 9.39 -0.19 2.79
C ILE A 32 9.38 1.03 3.73
N GLY A 33 8.39 1.91 3.61
CA GLY A 33 8.24 3.09 4.46
C GLY A 33 8.14 2.72 5.94
N SER A 34 7.41 1.66 6.28
CA SER A 34 7.30 1.17 7.66
C SER A 34 8.66 0.73 8.23
N ALA A 35 9.47 0.04 7.43
CA ALA A 35 10.83 -0.36 7.83
C ALA A 35 11.75 0.85 8.01
N VAL A 36 11.66 1.85 7.13
CA VAL A 36 12.43 3.10 7.24
C VAL A 36 12.06 3.85 8.51
N VAL A 37 10.76 4.05 8.77
CA VAL A 37 10.28 4.73 9.99
C VAL A 37 10.73 3.98 11.24
N ALA A 38 10.63 2.65 11.26
CA ALA A 38 11.13 1.85 12.37
C ALA A 38 12.64 2.05 12.62
N GLY A 39 13.46 2.10 11.55
CA GLY A 39 14.90 2.35 11.65
C GLY A 39 15.24 3.75 12.17
N VAL A 40 14.52 4.78 11.71
CA VAL A 40 14.68 6.15 12.18
C VAL A 40 14.30 6.26 13.65
N LEU A 41 13.13 5.75 14.03
CA LEU A 41 12.68 5.78 15.43
C LEU A 41 13.63 5.02 16.35
N TYR A 42 14.12 3.85 15.93
CA TYR A 42 15.12 3.10 16.69
C TYR A 42 16.42 3.90 16.90
N THR A 43 16.88 4.62 15.87
CA THR A 43 18.08 5.45 15.94
C THR A 43 17.89 6.66 16.85
N LEU A 44 16.69 7.25 16.89
CA LEU A 44 16.37 8.43 17.70
C LEU A 44 16.08 8.09 19.17
N CYS A 45 15.54 6.90 19.45
CA CYS A 45 15.18 6.46 20.81
C CYS A 45 16.29 5.66 21.51
N LYS A 46 17.39 5.38 20.82
CA LYS A 46 18.60 4.75 21.37
C LYS A 46 19.57 5.82 21.88
#